data_AF-A0A350XC31-F1
#
_entry.id   AF-A0A350XC31-F1
#
_cell.length_a   1.000
_cell.length_b   1.000
_cell.length_c   1.000
_cell.angle_alpha   90.00
_cell.angle_beta   90.00
_cell.angle_gamma   90.00
#
_symmetry.space_group_name_H-M   'P 1'
#
loop_
_entity.id
_entity.type
_entity.pdbx_description
1 polymer ?
#
loop_
_entity_poly.entity_id
_entity_poly.type
_entity_poly.pdbx_seq_one_letter_code
_entity_poly.pdbx_strand_id
1 'polypeptide(L)' 'KKFTALDFPIESREQRGWLDITYLDEDLRIGRGNEGSVFVLTKK' A
#
# COMPACT_ATOMS: atom_id res chain seq x y z
N LYS A 1 6.22 15.10 23.71
CA LYS A 1 7.42 14.29 23.36
C LYS A 1 7.77 14.56 21.91
N LYS A 2 9.02 14.91 21.58
CA LYS A 2 9.48 14.96 20.18
C LYS A 2 9.96 13.56 19.82
N PHE A 3 9.42 13.00 18.73
CA PHE A 3 9.89 11.73 18.18
C PHE A 3 10.98 12.05 17.16
N THR A 4 12.18 11.52 17.38
CA THR A 4 13.28 11.63 16.40
C THR A 4 12.94 10.77 15.19
N ALA A 5 13.00 11.35 14.00
CA ALA A 5 12.84 10.58 12.77
C ALA A 5 14.07 9.66 12.57
N LEU A 6 13.83 8.40 12.22
CA LEU A 6 14.87 7.48 11.81
C LEU A 6 14.97 7.54 10.29
N ASP A 7 16.15 7.85 9.78
CA ASP A 7 16.45 7.87 8.35
C ASP A 7 17.39 6.69 8.04
N PHE A 8 16.88 5.69 7.35
CA PHE A 8 17.64 4.51 6.92
C PHE A 8 17.16 4.04 5.55
N PRO A 9 18.07 3.55 4.69
CA PRO A 9 17.71 3.06 3.37
C PRO A 9 16.88 1.78 3.50
N ILE A 10 15.75 1.73 2.80
CA ILE A 10 14.98 0.49 2.62
C ILE A 10 15.63 -0.26 1.47
N GLU A 11 16.47 -1.25 1.78
CA GLU A 11 17.13 -2.07 0.76
C GLU A 11 16.10 -2.97 0.04
N SER A 12 15.90 -2.76 -1.27
CA SER A 12 14.92 -3.49 -2.09
C SER A 12 15.41 -4.89 -2.50
N ARG A 13 15.90 -5.69 -1.55
CA ARG A 13 16.65 -6.92 -1.87
C ARG A 13 15.79 -7.96 -2.60
N GLU A 14 14.51 -8.10 -2.23
CA GLU A 14 13.57 -9.10 -2.79
C GLU A 14 12.09 -8.66 -2.61
N GLN A 15 11.68 -7.49 -3.13
CA GLN A 15 10.25 -7.12 -3.09
C GLN A 15 9.47 -7.93 -4.15
N ARG A 16 9.07 -9.15 -3.78
CA ARG A 16 8.20 -10.01 -4.61
C ARG A 16 6.72 -9.64 -4.51
N GLY A 17 6.38 -8.81 -3.53
CA GLY A 17 5.01 -8.36 -3.31
C GLY A 17 4.56 -7.41 -4.42
N TRP A 18 3.44 -7.73 -5.06
CA TRP A 18 2.78 -6.81 -5.99
C TRP A 18 1.40 -6.43 -5.47
N LEU A 19 0.97 -5.22 -5.82
CA LEU A 19 -0.33 -4.67 -5.49
C LEU A 19 -0.97 -4.12 -6.76
N ASP A 20 -2.06 -4.74 -7.20
CA ASP A 20 -2.87 -4.23 -8.31
C ASP A 20 -4.01 -3.40 -7.76
N ILE A 21 -4.25 -2.23 -8.36
CA ILE A 21 -5.30 -1.30 -7.95
C ILE A 21 -6.29 -1.15 -9.09
N THR A 22 -7.56 -1.42 -8.80
CA THR A 22 -8.68 -1.14 -9.69
C THR A 22 -9.45 0.07 -9.18
N TYR A 23 -9.61 1.06 -10.04
CA TYR A 23 -10.41 2.25 -9.80
C TYR A 23 -11.83 1.96 -10.31
N LEU A 24 -12.80 2.00 -9.41
CA LEU A 24 -14.20 1.75 -9.75
C LEU A 24 -14.94 3.06 -9.99
N ASP A 25 -14.64 4.07 -9.19
CA ASP A 25 -15.14 5.44 -9.35
C ASP A 25 -14.14 6.46 -8.73
N GLU A 26 -14.58 7.70 -8.54
CA GLU A 26 -13.77 8.80 -8.01
C GLU A 26 -13.42 8.64 -6.52
N ASP A 27 -14.21 7.88 -5.76
CA ASP A 27 -14.12 7.75 -4.30
C ASP A 27 -13.91 6.31 -3.82
N LEU A 28 -13.94 5.31 -4.70
CA LEU A 28 -13.83 3.89 -4.43
C LEU A 28 -12.74 3.22 -5.27
N ARG A 29 -11.83 2.55 -4.56
CA ARG A 29 -10.81 1.68 -5.17
C ARG A 29 -10.63 0.38 -4.42
N ILE A 30 -10.31 -0.68 -5.15
CA ILE A 30 -9.99 -2.00 -4.64
C ILE A 30 -8.54 -2.33 -4.98
N GLY A 31 -7.76 -2.72 -3.96
CA GLY A 31 -6.40 -3.22 -4.10
C GLY A 31 -6.33 -4.73 -3.87
N ARG A 32 -5.65 -5.49 -4.74
CA ARG A 32 -5.34 -6.92 -4.52
C ARG A 32 -3.83 -7.07 -4.32
N GLY A 33 -3.45 -7.61 -3.17
CA GLY A 33 -2.09 -8.08 -2.93
C GLY A 33 -1.86 -9.48 -3.50
N ASN A 34 -0.64 -9.76 -3.93
CA ASN A 34 -0.22 -11.07 -4.42
C ASN A 34 -0.29 -12.20 -3.38
N GLU A 35 -0.39 -11.86 -2.09
CA GLU A 35 -0.52 -12.80 -0.96
C GLU A 35 -1.98 -13.04 -0.53
N GLY A 36 -2.96 -12.75 -1.40
CA GLY A 36 -4.38 -13.04 -1.17
C GLY A 36 -5.14 -11.98 -0.36
N SER A 37 -4.49 -10.89 0.02
CA SER A 37 -5.13 -9.75 0.71
C SER A 37 -5.96 -8.88 -0.26
N VAL A 38 -7.11 -8.40 0.21
CA VAL A 38 -7.94 -7.40 -0.49
C VAL A 38 -8.13 -6.17 0.38
N PHE A 39 -7.88 -4.99 -0.19
CA PHE A 39 -8.02 -3.70 0.46
C PHE A 39 -9.12 -2.89 -0.21
N VAL A 40 -10.01 -2.29 0.58
CA VAL A 40 -11.05 -1.38 0.10
C VAL A 40 -10.75 0.00 0.64
N LEU A 41 -10.64 0.99 -0.25
CA LEU A 41 -10.55 2.39 0.16
C LEU A 41 -11.76 3.16 -0.33
N THR A 42 -12.39 3.87 0.61
CA THR A 42 -13.47 4.82 0.38
C THR A 42 -13.02 6.23 0.80
N LYS A 43 -13.15 7.21 -0.08
CA LYS A 43 -13.01 8.62 0.26
C LYS A 43 -14.37 9.14 0.79
N LYS A 44 -14.34 9.95 1.84
CA LYS A 44 -15.52 10.61 2.43
C LYS A 44 -15.56 12.07 2.01
#